data_AF-A0A095SVY7-F1
#
_entry.id   AF-A0A095SVY7-F1
#
_cell.length_a   1.000
_cell.length_b   1.000
_cell.length_c   1.000
_cell.angle_alpha   90.00
_cell.angle_beta   90.00
_cell.angle_gamma   90.00
#
_symmetry.space_group_name_H-M   'P 1'
#
loop_
_entity.id
_entity.type
_entity.pdbx_description
1 polymer ?
#
loop_
_entity_poly.entity_id
_entity_poly.type
_entity_poly.pdbx_seq_one_letter_code
_entity_poly.pdbx_strand_id
1 'polypeptide(L)'
;MDIKIVKDELQNIIQGESGTSERTLIQTIASYLRASQTASSMVKNDKYYKQEETKSIIEYCNQNNLWTDDKVNFDLFISEGAEQKVYIKNEKTVYKLNDSIYYSSWHDYFTNLLLNNYFFPETSYTLVGFCLVDEILFALVEQPFVKANQPTDLSKVKEFMIANGFENTRNHDYYHSELGIILEDLHDENVLTQDGILYFIDTVFYIKQ
;
A
#
# COMPACT_ATOMS: atom_id res chain seq x y z
N MET A 1 -17.68 -17.30 -0.52
CA MET A 1 -17.60 -15.96 0.08
C MET A 1 -18.81 -15.19 -0.40
N ASP A 2 -19.52 -14.46 0.47
CA ASP A 2 -20.63 -13.61 0.00
C ASP A 2 -20.03 -12.32 -0.55
N ILE A 3 -20.07 -12.15 -1.87
CA ILE A 3 -19.44 -11.02 -2.55
C ILE A 3 -19.98 -9.68 -2.09
N LYS A 4 -21.25 -9.63 -1.66
CA LYS A 4 -21.85 -8.40 -1.14
C LYS A 4 -21.18 -8.00 0.18
N ILE A 5 -20.97 -8.97 1.07
CA ILE A 5 -20.28 -8.73 2.35
C ILE A 5 -18.86 -8.23 2.11
N VAL A 6 -18.11 -8.86 1.20
CA VAL A 6 -16.74 -8.45 0.85
C VAL A 6 -16.70 -7.03 0.29
N LYS A 7 -17.65 -6.69 -0.59
CA LYS A 7 -17.74 -5.35 -1.17
C LYS A 7 -18.07 -4.31 -0.11
N ASP A 8 -19.01 -4.60 0.79
CA ASP A 8 -19.37 -3.72 1.89
C ASP A 8 -18.18 -3.54 2.86
N GLU A 9 -17.45 -4.61 3.18
CA GLU A 9 -16.21 -4.56 3.98
C GLU A 9 -15.13 -3.69 3.34
N LEU A 10 -14.84 -3.90 2.05
CA LEU A 10 -13.84 -3.11 1.33
C LEU A 10 -14.25 -1.64 1.24
N GLN A 11 -15.53 -1.36 0.99
CA GLN A 11 -16.05 0.00 1.01
C GLN A 11 -15.86 0.65 2.37
N ASN A 12 -16.16 -0.05 3.45
CA ASN A 12 -15.96 0.43 4.82
C ASN A 12 -14.47 0.70 5.11
N ILE A 13 -13.57 -0.19 4.68
CA ILE A 13 -12.13 -0.03 4.85
C ILE A 13 -11.63 1.23 4.11
N ILE A 14 -12.03 1.40 2.85
CA ILE A 14 -11.60 2.53 2.00
C ILE A 14 -12.24 3.85 2.46
N GLN A 15 -13.49 3.81 2.94
CA GLN A 15 -14.17 4.98 3.50
C GLN A 15 -13.69 5.32 4.92
N GLY A 16 -12.96 4.40 5.57
CA GLY A 16 -12.55 4.51 6.96
C GLY A 16 -13.70 4.32 7.95
N GLU A 17 -14.86 3.81 7.52
CA GLU A 17 -16.01 3.53 8.36
C GLU A 17 -15.79 2.21 9.13
N SER A 18 -14.97 2.23 10.18
CA SER A 18 -14.81 1.04 11.02
C SER A 18 -15.98 0.89 11.98
N GLY A 19 -16.86 -0.06 11.68
CA GLY A 19 -17.73 -0.66 12.69
C GLY A 19 -16.87 -1.38 13.72
N THR A 20 -16.63 -0.75 14.87
CA THR A 20 -16.06 -1.31 16.12
C THR A 20 -14.54 -1.50 16.28
N SER A 21 -13.69 -1.30 15.27
CA SER A 21 -12.21 -1.32 15.44
C SER A 21 -11.58 0.07 15.45
N GLU A 22 -10.49 0.24 16.20
CA GLU A 22 -9.67 1.46 16.20
C GLU A 22 -9.12 1.71 14.78
N ARG A 23 -9.31 2.94 14.27
CA ARG A 23 -8.93 3.30 12.91
C ARG A 23 -7.40 3.34 12.80
N THR A 24 -6.83 2.64 11.82
CA THR A 24 -5.38 2.67 11.59
C THR A 24 -4.91 4.04 11.09
N LEU A 25 -3.61 4.33 11.19
CA LEU A 25 -3.06 5.58 10.66
C LEU A 25 -3.20 5.66 9.12
N ILE A 26 -3.08 4.54 8.41
CA ILE A 26 -3.33 4.47 6.96
C ILE A 26 -4.75 4.93 6.63
N GLN A 27 -5.75 4.35 7.30
CA GLN A 27 -7.16 4.75 7.12
C GLN A 27 -7.38 6.22 7.50
N THR A 28 -6.73 6.69 8.56
CA THR A 28 -6.86 8.07 9.03
C THR A 28 -6.36 9.07 7.99
N ILE A 29 -5.17 8.86 7.43
CA ILE A 29 -4.61 9.73 6.39
C ILE A 29 -5.43 9.62 5.09
N ALA A 30 -5.81 8.42 4.66
CA ALA A 30 -6.64 8.23 3.46
C ALA A 30 -7.98 8.98 3.57
N SER A 31 -8.69 8.85 4.71
CA SER A 31 -9.93 9.59 4.95
C SER A 31 -9.72 11.11 4.99
N TYR A 32 -8.62 11.58 5.59
CA TYR A 32 -8.28 13.00 5.66
C TYR A 32 -8.05 13.60 4.26
N LEU A 33 -7.27 12.93 3.42
CA LEU A 33 -7.02 13.35 2.04
C LEU A 33 -8.30 13.39 1.22
N ARG A 34 -9.13 12.34 1.29
CA ARG A 34 -10.42 12.28 0.60
C ARG A 34 -11.35 13.43 1.00
N ALA A 35 -11.46 13.72 2.30
CA ALA A 35 -12.28 14.83 2.79
C ALA A 35 -11.79 16.17 2.22
N SER A 36 -10.47 16.39 2.18
CA SER A 36 -9.89 17.61 1.60
C SER A 36 -10.17 17.74 0.09
N GLN A 37 -10.22 16.62 -0.64
CA GLN A 37 -10.50 16.60 -2.07
C GLN A 37 -11.96 16.97 -2.38
N THR A 38 -12.93 16.48 -1.61
CA THR A 38 -14.36 16.80 -1.82
C THR A 38 -14.68 18.28 -1.64
N ALA A 39 -13.86 19.02 -0.86
CA ALA A 39 -14.00 20.46 -0.68
C ALA A 39 -13.44 21.28 -1.86
N SER A 40 -12.61 20.67 -2.72
CA SER A 40 -11.85 21.32 -3.81
C SER A 40 -12.45 20.97 -5.17
N SER A 41 -13.60 21.57 -5.51
CA SER A 41 -14.44 21.24 -6.68
C SER A 41 -13.93 21.73 -8.05
N MET A 42 -12.61 21.89 -8.27
CA MET A 42 -12.05 22.34 -9.55
C MET A 42 -11.30 21.23 -10.28
N VAL A 43 -11.54 21.12 -11.59
CA VAL A 43 -10.82 20.21 -12.52
C VAL A 43 -9.35 20.62 -12.57
N LYS A 44 -8.51 19.89 -11.84
CA LYS A 44 -7.05 20.01 -11.84
C LYS A 44 -6.47 18.71 -12.42
N ASN A 45 -5.20 18.69 -12.78
CA ASN A 45 -4.54 17.46 -13.26
C ASN A 45 -3.91 16.70 -12.08
N ASP A 46 -3.62 15.41 -12.27
CA ASP A 46 -3.12 14.51 -11.22
C ASP A 46 -1.88 15.06 -10.50
N LYS A 47 -0.93 15.63 -11.26
CA LYS A 47 0.28 16.24 -10.69
C LYS A 47 -0.03 17.38 -9.72
N TYR A 48 -1.00 18.22 -10.05
CA TYR A 48 -1.43 19.29 -9.14
C TYR A 48 -2.11 18.72 -7.90
N TYR A 49 -2.98 17.71 -8.05
CA TYR A 49 -3.66 17.09 -6.91
C TYR A 49 -2.66 16.49 -5.92
N LYS A 50 -1.68 15.74 -6.41
CA LYS A 50 -0.64 15.13 -5.58
C LYS A 50 0.21 16.14 -4.81
N GLN A 51 0.47 17.31 -5.41
CA GLN A 51 1.16 18.41 -4.72
C GLN A 51 0.31 18.99 -3.57
N GLU A 52 -1.00 19.15 -3.77
CA GLU A 52 -1.88 19.61 -2.70
C GLU A 52 -2.01 18.58 -1.58
N GLU A 53 -2.13 17.29 -1.91
CA GLU A 53 -2.13 16.22 -0.91
C GLU A 53 -0.81 16.18 -0.12
N THR A 54 0.32 16.39 -0.79
CA THR A 54 1.62 16.49 -0.13
C THR A 54 1.62 17.61 0.92
N LYS A 55 1.09 18.79 0.58
CA LYS A 55 0.95 19.90 1.53
C LYS A 55 0.01 19.54 2.69
N SER A 56 -1.12 18.92 2.39
CA SER A 56 -2.09 18.46 3.41
C SER A 56 -1.44 17.45 4.36
N ILE A 57 -0.66 16.50 3.86
CA ILE A 57 0.07 15.53 4.71
C ILE A 57 1.08 16.26 5.59
N ILE A 58 1.88 17.18 5.03
CA ILE A 58 2.87 17.95 5.79
C ILE A 58 2.17 18.72 6.93
N GLU A 59 1.06 19.40 6.64
CA GLU A 59 0.27 20.11 7.66
C GLU A 59 -0.25 19.16 8.73
N TYR A 60 -0.80 18.01 8.33
CA TYR A 60 -1.29 16.99 9.25
C TYR A 60 -0.17 16.44 10.14
N CYS A 61 1.02 16.21 9.59
CA CYS A 61 2.19 15.74 10.34
C CYS A 61 2.64 16.77 11.39
N ASN A 62 2.66 18.05 11.04
CA ASN A 62 3.00 19.13 11.95
C ASN A 62 2.00 19.24 13.12
N GLN A 63 0.71 18.99 12.87
CA GLN A 63 -0.34 19.07 13.88
C GLN A 63 -0.40 17.84 14.79
N ASN A 64 0.02 16.67 14.30
CA ASN A 64 -0.18 15.38 14.98
C ASN A 64 1.13 14.66 15.38
N ASN A 65 2.28 15.32 15.25
CA ASN A 65 3.61 14.79 15.60
C ASN A 65 3.92 13.44 14.90
N LEU A 66 3.77 13.42 13.57
CA LEU A 66 3.97 12.22 12.74
C LEU A 66 5.29 12.17 11.96
N TRP A 67 6.21 13.10 12.26
CA TRP A 67 7.55 13.09 11.69
C TRP A 67 8.41 11.98 12.31
N THR A 68 9.14 11.26 11.47
CA THR A 68 9.89 10.04 11.85
C THR A 68 11.31 10.00 11.32
N ASP A 69 11.90 11.18 11.08
CA ASP A 69 13.24 11.34 10.50
C ASP A 69 14.34 10.67 11.34
N ASP A 70 14.11 10.46 12.63
CA ASP A 70 15.04 9.81 13.57
C ASP A 70 14.88 8.28 13.68
N LYS A 71 13.82 7.71 13.08
CA LYS A 71 13.49 6.28 13.27
C LYS A 71 14.25 5.34 12.34
N VAL A 72 14.75 5.83 11.21
CA VAL A 72 15.43 4.99 10.21
C VAL A 72 16.92 5.00 10.47
N ASN A 73 17.48 3.83 10.77
CA ASN A 73 18.91 3.63 10.76
C ASN A 73 19.38 3.32 9.32
N PHE A 74 19.99 4.30 8.67
CA PHE A 74 20.46 4.18 7.28
C PHE A 74 21.55 3.11 7.08
N ASP A 75 22.26 2.72 8.13
CA ASP A 75 23.28 1.65 8.07
C ASP A 75 22.66 0.25 7.88
N LEU A 76 21.35 0.10 8.11
CA LEU A 76 20.62 -1.17 8.00
C LEU A 76 19.91 -1.35 6.65
N PHE A 77 20.38 -0.64 5.62
CA PHE A 77 19.87 -0.72 4.26
C PHE A 77 19.96 -2.14 3.66
N ILE A 78 18.90 -2.56 2.96
CA ILE A 78 18.81 -3.87 2.27
C ILE A 78 18.77 -3.69 0.76
N SER A 79 17.85 -2.85 0.28
CA SER A 79 17.54 -2.71 -1.14
C SER A 79 16.88 -1.36 -1.44
N GLU A 80 16.99 -0.94 -2.69
CA GLU A 80 16.38 0.28 -3.22
C GLU A 80 15.75 -0.04 -4.58
N GLY A 81 14.49 0.35 -4.72
CA GLY A 81 13.80 0.50 -6.00
C GLY A 81 13.72 1.98 -6.38
N ALA A 82 13.08 2.30 -7.49
CA ALA A 82 12.90 3.69 -7.89
C ALA A 82 11.99 4.48 -6.93
N GLU A 83 11.11 3.77 -6.21
CA GLU A 83 10.05 4.29 -5.36
C GLU A 83 10.26 4.02 -3.87
N GLN A 84 11.14 3.09 -3.51
CA GLN A 84 11.26 2.67 -2.11
C GLN A 84 12.69 2.34 -1.71
N LYS A 85 12.98 2.56 -0.42
CA LYS A 85 14.21 2.13 0.23
C LYS A 85 13.87 1.26 1.43
N VAL A 86 14.48 0.08 1.51
CA VAL A 86 14.17 -0.93 2.52
C VAL A 86 15.31 -1.04 3.53
N TYR A 87 14.97 -1.06 4.82
CA TYR A 87 15.90 -1.11 5.95
C TYR A 87 15.46 -2.19 6.94
N ILE A 88 16.42 -2.96 7.48
CA ILE A 88 16.13 -3.90 8.56
C ILE A 88 15.77 -3.11 9.81
N LYS A 89 14.59 -3.37 10.39
CA LYS A 89 14.25 -2.86 11.72
C LYS A 89 14.68 -3.87 12.80
N ASN A 90 14.37 -5.14 12.59
CA ASN A 90 14.75 -6.27 13.44
C ASN A 90 14.61 -7.59 12.65
N GLU A 91 14.77 -8.73 13.32
CA GLU A 91 14.70 -10.05 12.67
C GLU A 91 13.35 -10.39 12.02
N LYS A 92 12.27 -9.69 12.41
CA LYS A 92 10.88 -9.97 12.01
C LYS A 92 10.26 -8.92 11.12
N THR A 93 10.78 -7.69 11.07
CA THR A 93 10.17 -6.60 10.31
C THR A 93 11.22 -5.70 9.65
N VAL A 94 10.81 -5.09 8.54
CA VAL A 94 11.56 -4.07 7.80
C VAL A 94 10.82 -2.74 7.88
N TYR A 95 11.60 -1.65 7.78
CA TYR A 95 11.08 -0.34 7.42
C TYR A 95 11.24 -0.12 5.92
N LYS A 96 10.22 0.50 5.31
CA LYS A 96 10.28 0.99 3.94
C LYS A 96 9.98 2.48 3.90
N LEU A 97 10.87 3.23 3.26
CA LEU A 97 10.69 4.64 2.92
C LEU A 97 10.12 4.70 1.51
N ASN A 98 8.82 4.92 1.40
CA ASN A 98 8.10 4.86 0.13
C ASN A 98 7.76 6.26 -0.39
N ASP A 99 8.17 6.53 -1.63
CA ASP A 99 7.66 7.62 -2.45
C ASP A 99 6.34 7.17 -3.10
N SER A 100 5.45 8.11 -3.34
CA SER A 100 4.24 7.87 -4.10
C SER A 100 4.45 7.99 -5.62
N ILE A 101 5.68 8.13 -6.14
CA ILE A 101 5.98 8.50 -7.55
C ILE A 101 5.18 7.75 -8.63
N TYR A 102 4.91 6.45 -8.46
CA TYR A 102 4.13 5.63 -9.40
C TYR A 102 2.60 5.74 -9.23
N TYR A 103 2.14 6.46 -8.22
CA TYR A 103 0.72 6.71 -7.96
C TYR A 103 0.33 8.11 -8.45
N SER A 104 -0.91 8.21 -8.96
CA SER A 104 -1.47 9.48 -9.43
C SER A 104 -1.67 10.47 -8.27
N SER A 105 -1.93 9.94 -7.07
CA SER A 105 -2.17 10.66 -5.82
C SER A 105 -1.63 9.89 -4.61
N TRP A 106 -1.41 10.57 -3.48
CA TRP A 106 -1.17 9.94 -2.18
C TRP A 106 -2.38 9.14 -1.71
N HIS A 107 -3.60 9.59 -2.02
CA HIS A 107 -4.81 8.82 -1.71
C HIS A 107 -4.80 7.44 -2.39
N ASP A 108 -4.36 7.34 -3.65
CA ASP A 108 -4.21 6.06 -4.35
C ASP A 108 -3.13 5.19 -3.70
N TYR A 109 -2.01 5.79 -3.28
CA TYR A 109 -0.97 5.07 -2.53
C TYR A 109 -1.52 4.46 -1.23
N PHE A 110 -2.26 5.23 -0.42
CA PHE A 110 -2.84 4.68 0.81
C PHE A 110 -3.94 3.66 0.54
N THR A 111 -4.73 3.86 -0.53
CA THR A 111 -5.73 2.88 -0.97
C THR A 111 -5.06 1.56 -1.34
N ASN A 112 -3.90 1.61 -2.03
CA ASN A 112 -3.10 0.43 -2.32
C ASN A 112 -2.68 -0.32 -1.05
N LEU A 113 -2.17 0.39 -0.03
CA LEU A 113 -1.78 -0.25 1.24
C LEU A 113 -2.99 -0.90 1.94
N LEU A 114 -4.16 -0.24 1.93
CA LEU A 114 -5.38 -0.81 2.52
C LEU A 114 -5.81 -2.09 1.81
N LEU A 115 -5.74 -2.12 0.48
CA LEU A 115 -6.07 -3.31 -0.31
C LEU A 115 -5.05 -4.43 -0.09
N ASN A 116 -3.75 -4.13 -0.07
CA ASN A 116 -2.73 -5.11 0.31
C ASN A 116 -3.02 -5.71 1.68
N ASN A 117 -3.31 -4.88 2.69
CA ASN A 117 -3.58 -5.37 4.04
C ASN A 117 -4.82 -6.25 4.12
N TYR A 118 -5.82 -6.03 3.25
CA TYR A 118 -7.01 -6.87 3.17
C TYR A 118 -6.73 -8.21 2.48
N PHE A 119 -6.10 -8.19 1.30
CA PHE A 119 -5.87 -9.40 0.50
C PHE A 119 -4.67 -10.23 0.98
N PHE A 120 -3.66 -9.59 1.54
CA PHE A 120 -2.37 -10.17 1.93
C PHE A 120 -1.98 -9.77 3.36
N PRO A 121 -2.75 -10.21 4.39
CA PRO A 121 -2.52 -9.79 5.77
C PRO A 121 -1.14 -10.20 6.34
N GLU A 122 -0.57 -11.28 5.82
CA GLU A 122 0.77 -11.79 6.21
C GLU A 122 1.91 -10.83 5.87
N THR A 123 1.68 -9.89 4.95
CA THR A 123 2.63 -8.85 4.54
C THR A 123 2.02 -7.46 4.71
N SER A 124 1.11 -7.32 5.67
CA SER A 124 0.42 -6.06 5.94
C SER A 124 1.38 -4.93 6.32
N TYR A 125 1.09 -3.75 5.79
CA TYR A 125 1.79 -2.51 6.07
C TYR A 125 1.18 -1.80 7.29
N THR A 126 2.06 -1.27 8.15
CA THR A 126 1.69 -0.30 9.18
C THR A 126 2.36 1.03 8.87
N LEU A 127 1.59 2.11 8.74
CA LEU A 127 2.17 3.44 8.60
C LEU A 127 2.72 3.91 9.95
N VAL A 128 4.02 4.21 9.98
CA VAL A 128 4.75 4.66 11.17
C VAL A 128 4.74 6.18 11.27
N GLY A 129 4.77 6.86 10.13
CA GLY A 129 4.82 8.30 10.00
C GLY A 129 5.41 8.71 8.65
N PHE A 130 6.00 9.90 8.60
CA PHE A 130 6.54 10.49 7.39
C PHE A 130 7.95 11.04 7.62
N CYS A 131 8.71 11.15 6.54
CA CYS A 131 10.04 11.76 6.53
C CYS A 131 10.16 12.73 5.36
N LEU A 132 11.00 13.75 5.51
CA LEU A 132 11.40 14.64 4.41
C LEU A 132 12.88 14.41 4.10
N VAL A 133 13.17 13.87 2.92
CA VAL A 133 14.54 13.67 2.43
C VAL A 133 14.69 14.45 1.15
N ASP A 134 15.62 15.40 1.11
CA ASP A 134 15.86 16.28 -0.05
C ASP A 134 14.58 16.94 -0.60
N GLU A 135 13.74 17.46 0.31
CA GLU A 135 12.42 18.07 0.01
C GLU A 135 11.37 17.13 -0.58
N ILE A 136 11.66 15.83 -0.67
CA ILE A 136 10.73 14.79 -1.09
C ILE A 136 10.09 14.16 0.15
N LEU A 137 8.75 14.10 0.15
CA LEU A 137 7.97 13.46 1.21
C LEU A 137 7.94 11.95 0.99
N PHE A 138 8.33 11.21 2.01
CA PHE A 138 8.24 9.75 2.05
C PHE A 138 7.29 9.29 3.16
N ALA A 139 6.52 8.24 2.88
CA ALA A 139 5.81 7.50 3.91
C ALA A 139 6.74 6.43 4.50
N LEU A 140 6.95 6.47 5.81
CA LEU A 140 7.67 5.41 6.52
C LEU A 140 6.67 4.32 6.93
N VAL A 141 6.78 3.15 6.31
CA VAL A 141 5.92 2.00 6.62
C VAL A 141 6.74 0.85 7.21
N GLU A 142 6.12 0.10 8.11
CA GLU A 142 6.64 -1.16 8.63
C GLU A 142 5.92 -2.33 7.96
N GLN A 143 6.67 -3.36 7.59
CA GLN A 143 6.15 -4.59 6.99
C GLN A 143 6.85 -5.82 7.61
N PRO A 144 6.17 -6.97 7.76
CA PRO A 144 6.82 -8.24 8.07
C PRO A 144 8.00 -8.54 7.14
N PHE A 145 9.11 -8.97 7.72
CA PHE A 145 10.30 -9.36 6.98
C PHE A 145 10.21 -10.84 6.60
N VAL A 146 10.01 -11.11 5.32
CA VAL A 146 9.93 -12.47 4.78
C VAL A 146 11.28 -12.84 4.18
N LYS A 147 11.84 -13.99 4.60
CA LYS A 147 13.09 -14.51 4.06
C LYS A 147 12.79 -15.61 3.07
N ALA A 148 12.68 -15.25 1.80
CA ALA A 148 12.48 -16.22 0.73
C ALA A 148 13.59 -17.30 0.79
N ASN A 149 13.19 -18.56 0.79
CA ASN A 149 14.12 -19.70 0.82
C ASN A 149 14.06 -20.56 -0.45
N GLN A 150 13.24 -20.15 -1.42
CA GLN A 150 13.10 -20.79 -2.72
C GLN A 150 12.59 -19.79 -3.76
N PRO A 151 12.88 -20.02 -5.06
CA PRO A 151 12.28 -19.25 -6.14
C PRO A 151 10.76 -19.37 -6.15
N THR A 152 10.08 -18.30 -6.55
CA THR A 152 8.63 -18.29 -6.66
C THR A 152 8.15 -18.95 -7.94
N ASP A 153 7.17 -19.84 -7.80
CA ASP A 153 6.51 -20.49 -8.93
C ASP A 153 5.29 -19.68 -9.36
N LEU A 154 5.41 -18.95 -10.47
CA LEU A 154 4.36 -18.09 -11.02
C LEU A 154 3.08 -18.87 -11.38
N SER A 155 3.17 -20.19 -11.63
CA SER A 155 1.98 -21.02 -11.83
C SER A 155 1.16 -21.11 -10.55
N LYS A 156 1.83 -21.27 -9.40
CA LYS A 156 1.17 -21.28 -8.07
C LYS A 156 0.60 -19.91 -7.70
N VAL A 157 1.29 -18.84 -8.06
CA VAL A 157 0.76 -17.47 -7.90
C VAL A 157 -0.55 -17.34 -8.68
N LYS A 158 -0.57 -17.77 -9.95
CA LYS A 158 -1.77 -17.75 -10.78
C LYS A 158 -2.90 -18.60 -10.21
N GLU A 159 -2.61 -19.82 -9.75
CA GLU A 159 -3.58 -20.69 -9.07
C GLU A 159 -4.17 -20.03 -7.81
N PHE A 160 -3.31 -19.42 -6.99
CA PHE A 160 -3.72 -18.68 -5.80
C PHE A 160 -4.66 -17.52 -6.17
N MET A 161 -4.31 -16.72 -7.16
CA MET A 161 -5.12 -15.58 -7.58
C MET A 161 -6.49 -16.02 -8.10
N ILE A 162 -6.54 -17.08 -8.92
CA ILE A 162 -7.80 -17.66 -9.43
C ILE A 162 -8.67 -18.19 -8.28
N ALA A 163 -8.06 -18.87 -7.30
CA ALA A 163 -8.78 -19.35 -6.12
C ALA A 163 -9.38 -18.20 -5.28
N ASN A 164 -8.82 -16.99 -5.38
CA ASN A 164 -9.30 -15.78 -4.71
C ASN A 164 -10.18 -14.89 -5.61
N GLY A 165 -10.71 -15.42 -6.72
CA GLY A 165 -11.68 -14.71 -7.57
C GLY A 165 -11.08 -13.72 -8.57
N PHE A 166 -9.75 -13.69 -8.71
CA PHE A 166 -9.08 -12.88 -9.71
C PHE A 166 -8.91 -13.65 -11.03
N GLU A 167 -9.11 -12.94 -12.13
CA GLU A 167 -8.85 -13.42 -13.48
C GLU A 167 -7.53 -12.82 -13.98
N ASN A 168 -6.63 -13.66 -14.50
CA ASN A 168 -5.40 -13.17 -15.13
C ASN A 168 -5.75 -12.50 -16.47
N THR A 169 -5.39 -11.23 -16.61
CA THR A 169 -5.74 -10.42 -17.79
C THR A 169 -4.61 -10.43 -18.82
N ARG A 170 -3.41 -10.03 -18.42
CA ARG A 170 -2.19 -10.00 -19.24
C ARG A 170 -0.99 -10.22 -18.34
N ASN A 171 0.03 -10.94 -18.82
CA ASN A 171 1.27 -11.16 -18.06
C ASN A 171 0.97 -11.59 -16.61
N HIS A 172 1.42 -10.81 -15.63
CA HIS A 172 1.20 -11.02 -14.20
C HIS A 172 0.20 -10.01 -13.60
N ASP A 173 -0.70 -9.51 -14.44
CA ASP A 173 -1.79 -8.62 -14.05
C ASP A 173 -3.09 -9.42 -13.87
N TYR A 174 -3.90 -8.98 -12.93
CA TYR A 174 -5.09 -9.67 -12.45
C TYR A 174 -6.25 -8.71 -12.26
N TYR A 175 -7.48 -9.19 -12.50
CA TYR A 175 -8.70 -8.42 -12.35
C TYR A 175 -9.76 -9.21 -11.62
N HIS A 176 -10.31 -8.64 -10.55
CA HIS A 176 -11.47 -9.18 -9.86
C HIS A 176 -12.72 -8.44 -10.34
N SER A 177 -13.46 -9.05 -11.25
CA SER A 177 -14.59 -8.41 -11.97
C SER A 177 -15.72 -7.97 -11.06
N GLU A 178 -16.07 -8.77 -10.05
CA GLU A 178 -17.16 -8.46 -9.13
C GLU A 178 -16.83 -7.33 -8.14
N LEU A 179 -15.55 -7.19 -7.76
CA LEU A 179 -15.06 -6.14 -6.87
C LEU A 179 -14.60 -4.88 -7.63
N GLY A 180 -14.35 -4.99 -8.93
CA GLY A 180 -13.79 -3.90 -9.73
C GLY A 180 -12.34 -3.59 -9.35
N ILE A 181 -11.57 -4.58 -8.90
CA ILE A 181 -10.19 -4.40 -8.43
C ILE A 181 -9.22 -4.95 -9.47
N ILE A 182 -8.21 -4.15 -9.79
CA ILE A 182 -7.07 -4.55 -10.64
C ILE A 182 -5.86 -4.68 -9.72
N LEU A 183 -5.07 -5.74 -9.92
CA LEU A 183 -3.79 -5.95 -9.27
C LEU A 183 -2.75 -6.21 -10.35
N GLU A 184 -1.81 -5.28 -10.49
CA GLU A 184 -0.76 -5.33 -11.50
C GLU A 184 0.57 -5.79 -10.90
N ASP A 185 1.49 -6.19 -11.78
CA ASP A 185 2.91 -6.37 -11.47
C ASP A 185 3.24 -7.50 -10.46
N LEU A 186 2.45 -8.57 -10.41
CA LEU A 186 2.74 -9.75 -9.57
C LEU A 186 3.78 -10.71 -10.20
N HIS A 187 4.94 -10.16 -10.59
CA HIS A 187 6.07 -10.98 -11.01
C HIS A 187 6.79 -11.62 -9.82
N ASP A 188 7.80 -12.44 -10.11
CA ASP A 188 8.52 -13.25 -9.13
C ASP A 188 9.32 -12.42 -8.12
N GLU A 189 9.71 -11.19 -8.45
CA GLU A 189 10.33 -10.27 -7.47
C GLU A 189 9.32 -9.68 -6.45
N ASN A 190 8.03 -9.56 -6.81
CA ASN A 190 6.96 -9.01 -5.94
C ASN A 190 6.20 -10.10 -5.17
N VAL A 191 6.60 -11.36 -5.33
CA VAL A 191 6.04 -12.48 -4.57
C VAL A 191 7.18 -13.34 -4.05
N LEU A 192 7.34 -13.37 -2.73
CA LEU A 192 8.36 -14.15 -2.05
C LEU A 192 7.80 -15.52 -1.65
N THR A 193 8.62 -16.56 -1.74
CA THR A 193 8.22 -17.91 -1.29
C THR A 193 9.09 -18.38 -0.13
N GLN A 194 8.44 -18.70 0.99
CA GLN A 194 9.08 -19.28 2.17
C GLN A 194 8.35 -20.56 2.57
N ASP A 195 9.04 -21.69 2.57
CA ASP A 195 8.50 -23.00 2.97
C ASP A 195 7.23 -23.40 2.19
N GLY A 196 7.16 -23.02 0.91
CA GLY A 196 6.01 -23.29 0.03
C GLY A 196 4.83 -22.32 0.19
N ILE A 197 4.93 -21.33 1.08
CA ILE A 197 3.93 -20.28 1.30
C ILE A 197 4.31 -19.05 0.48
N LEU A 198 3.32 -18.45 -0.20
CA LEU A 198 3.46 -17.23 -0.98
C LEU A 198 3.23 -16.00 -0.09
N TYR A 199 4.11 -15.02 -0.20
CA TYR A 199 4.05 -13.74 0.49
C TYR A 199 4.14 -12.62 -0.55
N PHE A 200 3.11 -11.78 -0.62
CA PHE A 200 2.98 -10.74 -1.63
C PHE A 200 3.54 -9.43 -1.08
N ILE A 201 4.49 -8.84 -1.79
CA ILE A 201 5.10 -7.56 -1.39
C ILE A 201 5.02 -6.59 -2.56
N ASP A 202 5.01 -5.29 -2.25
CA ASP A 202 5.10 -4.22 -3.24
C ASP A 202 4.04 -4.32 -4.34
N THR A 203 2.85 -4.75 -3.92
CA THR A 203 1.68 -4.94 -4.77
C THR A 203 1.15 -3.61 -5.28
N VAL A 204 0.59 -3.61 -6.49
CA VAL A 204 0.01 -2.42 -7.11
C VAL A 204 -1.47 -2.64 -7.42
N PHE A 205 -2.33 -2.15 -6.52
CA PHE A 205 -3.78 -2.20 -6.64
C PHE A 205 -4.36 -0.92 -7.24
N TYR A 206 -5.37 -1.10 -8.10
CA TYR A 206 -6.23 -0.03 -8.60
C TYR A 206 -7.70 -0.42 -8.45
N ILE A 207 -8.54 0.59 -8.23
CA ILE A 207 -10.00 0.43 -8.25
C ILE A 207 -10.51 0.97 -9.58
N LYS A 208 -11.18 0.11 -10.34
CA LYS A 208 -11.83 0.49 -11.59
C LYS A 208 -13.08 1.30 -11.26
N GLN A 209 -13.10 2.54 -11.72
CA GLN A 209 -14.26 3.45 -11.63
C GLN A 209 -15.39 3.02 -12.57
#